data_AF-A0A2S5W600-F1
#
_entry.id   AF-A0A2S5W600-F1
#
_cell.length_a   1.000
_cell.length_b   1.000
_cell.length_c   1.000
_cell.angle_alpha   90.00
_cell.angle_beta   90.00
_cell.angle_gamma   90.00
#
_symmetry.space_group_name_H-M   'P 1'
#
loop_
_entity.id
_entity.type
_entity.pdbx_description
1 polymer ?
#
loop_
_entity_poly.entity_id
_entity_poly.type
_entity_poly.pdbx_seq_one_letter_code
_entity_poly.pdbx_strand_id
1 'polypeptide(L)'
;MEGAPPNRKRAVPTLRTLALAVLGVVALTVTGCSVAADPVPDAPQYTPATTSTLPGTWIVADTYNSPDQPFLTFEHDGTWTGSDGCNGAEGTWSMTSAGVLTTTAGPTTQIYCDGEQLPFYLIDSESARFDGTDLTLVGHDGSDLVKVHKRASTEKAVARGTTVVVGLWTNTEPGRERLLRLTMNDDGTVSGNDGCNNFTTTWRFAEDGSVSFGKLAITGRTCEGVVTWLNLASSAVLDGKTMVIRSMYGAQLGTLTYLEALPGSATDPLGEAGATPVPTATPLPSALPTALHTALPSAPQTPAATPSPSAAG
;
A
#
# COMPACT_ATOMS: atom_id res chain seq x y z
N MET A 1 -77.07 -16.88 15.04
CA MET A 1 -75.81 -16.53 15.72
C MET A 1 -75.18 -15.38 14.96
N GLU A 2 -75.80 -14.21 14.94
CA GLU A 2 -75.77 -13.19 16.02
C GLU A 2 -74.33 -12.73 16.32
N GLY A 3 -73.97 -11.46 16.28
CA GLY A 3 -74.76 -10.26 16.04
C GLY A 3 -73.84 -9.04 16.10
N ALA A 4 -74.10 -8.06 15.25
CA ALA A 4 -73.53 -6.73 15.37
C ALA A 4 -74.13 -6.01 16.60
N PRO A 5 -73.35 -5.29 17.41
CA PRO A 5 -73.93 -4.38 18.40
C PRO A 5 -74.29 -3.01 17.79
N PRO A 6 -75.33 -2.34 18.32
CA PRO A 6 -76.05 -1.28 17.62
C PRO A 6 -75.55 0.15 17.88
N ASN A 7 -75.86 1.01 16.90
CA ASN A 7 -75.94 2.46 16.99
C ASN A 7 -76.73 2.92 18.23
N ARG A 8 -76.15 3.77 19.08
CA ARG A 8 -76.89 4.61 20.02
C ARG A 8 -76.71 6.09 19.68
N LYS A 9 -77.81 6.71 19.26
CA LYS A 9 -77.97 8.16 19.15
C LYS A 9 -78.65 8.73 20.40
N ARG A 10 -78.17 9.91 20.82
CA ARG A 10 -78.78 10.98 21.63
C ARG A 10 -78.89 10.78 23.15
N ALA A 11 -78.25 11.67 23.92
CA ALA A 11 -78.90 12.90 24.39
C ALA A 11 -77.84 13.91 24.86
N VAL A 12 -78.06 15.19 24.54
CA VAL A 12 -77.23 16.34 24.90
C VAL A 12 -77.70 16.89 26.24
N PRO A 13 -76.82 17.09 27.24
CA PRO A 13 -77.06 18.07 28.29
C PRO A 13 -76.42 19.40 27.86
N THR A 14 -77.27 20.35 27.52
CA THR A 14 -76.94 21.78 27.50
C THR A 14 -76.50 22.21 28.89
N LEU A 15 -75.22 22.53 29.08
CA LEU A 15 -74.81 23.36 30.20
C LEU A 15 -74.08 24.62 29.70
N ARG A 16 -74.68 25.72 30.13
CA ARG A 16 -74.43 27.13 29.84
C ARG A 16 -72.95 27.52 29.79
N THR A 17 -72.63 28.22 28.70
CA THR A 17 -71.53 29.17 28.56
C THR A 17 -71.33 30.04 29.79
N LEU A 18 -70.14 29.96 30.39
CA LEU A 18 -69.46 31.08 31.03
C LEU A 18 -68.12 31.23 30.33
N ALA A 19 -68.08 32.20 29.43
CA ALA A 19 -66.89 32.62 28.72
C ALA A 19 -65.93 33.31 29.70
N LEU A 20 -64.77 32.71 29.92
CA LEU A 20 -63.57 33.40 30.38
C LEU A 20 -62.50 33.08 29.33
N ALA A 21 -62.38 33.99 28.36
CA ALA A 21 -61.33 33.96 27.37
C ALA A 21 -60.00 34.29 28.06
N VAL A 22 -59.22 33.26 28.37
CA VAL A 22 -57.78 33.40 28.57
C VAL A 22 -57.14 32.94 27.27
N LEU A 23 -56.80 33.91 26.41
CA LEU A 23 -55.92 33.72 25.27
C LEU A 23 -54.51 33.43 25.79
N GLY A 24 -54.27 32.18 26.17
CA GLY A 24 -52.93 31.64 26.37
C GLY A 24 -52.46 31.02 25.06
N VAL A 25 -51.81 31.80 24.21
CA VAL A 25 -51.01 31.25 23.11
C VAL A 25 -49.80 30.58 23.75
N VAL A 26 -49.89 29.28 24.00
CA VAL A 26 -48.70 28.45 24.25
C VAL A 26 -48.12 28.13 22.87
N ALA A 27 -47.28 29.02 22.37
CA ALA A 27 -46.38 28.70 21.27
C ALA A 27 -45.33 27.73 21.82
N LEU A 28 -45.54 26.43 21.59
CA LEU A 28 -44.54 25.40 21.87
C LEU A 28 -43.47 25.50 20.76
N THR A 29 -42.55 26.45 20.90
CA THR A 29 -41.32 26.45 20.12
C THR A 29 -40.45 25.34 20.68
N VAL A 30 -40.43 24.18 20.02
CA VAL A 30 -39.37 23.19 20.21
C VAL A 30 -38.11 23.78 19.58
N THR A 31 -37.47 24.70 20.31
CA THR A 31 -36.10 25.07 20.07
C THR A 31 -35.28 23.89 20.56
N GLY A 32 -35.00 22.94 19.67
CA GLY A 32 -33.96 21.96 19.90
C GLY A 32 -32.65 22.73 20.01
N CYS A 33 -32.30 23.15 21.22
CA CYS A 33 -30.94 23.55 21.52
C CYS A 33 -30.08 22.31 21.30
N SER A 34 -29.46 22.22 20.13
CA SER A 34 -28.20 21.51 19.98
C SER A 34 -27.21 22.27 20.86
N VAL A 35 -27.20 21.96 22.16
CA VAL A 35 -26.08 22.34 23.01
C VAL A 35 -24.91 21.59 22.39
N ALA A 36 -24.05 22.32 21.69
CA ALA A 36 -22.74 21.82 21.36
C ALA A 36 -22.15 21.42 22.71
N ALA A 37 -22.06 20.12 22.97
CA ALA A 37 -21.41 19.64 24.17
C ALA A 37 -20.02 20.24 24.15
N ASP A 38 -19.66 20.97 25.21
CA ASP A 38 -18.29 21.43 25.38
C ASP A 38 -17.38 20.20 25.26
N PRO A 39 -16.33 20.24 24.42
CA PRO A 39 -15.44 19.09 24.27
C PRO A 39 -14.87 18.75 25.65
N VAL A 40 -15.13 17.52 26.10
CA VAL A 40 -14.61 17.01 27.36
C VAL A 40 -13.08 17.12 27.27
N PRO A 41 -12.42 17.90 28.16
CA PRO A 41 -11.02 18.27 28.00
C PRO A 41 -10.03 17.10 27.90
N ASP A 42 -10.46 15.89 28.30
CA ASP A 42 -9.66 14.67 28.34
C ASP A 42 -10.26 13.50 27.53
N ALA A 43 -11.29 13.74 26.71
CA ALA A 43 -11.77 12.69 25.81
C ALA A 43 -10.74 12.46 24.69
N PRO A 44 -10.40 11.19 24.37
CA PRO A 44 -9.50 10.90 23.27
C PRO A 44 -10.03 11.54 21.99
N GLN A 45 -9.16 12.31 21.32
CA GLN A 45 -9.50 13.05 20.12
C GLN A 45 -9.29 12.15 18.91
N TYR A 46 -10.38 11.82 18.24
CA TYR A 46 -10.35 11.00 17.03
C TYR A 46 -10.62 11.86 15.80
N THR A 47 -9.96 11.54 14.70
CA THR A 47 -10.20 12.21 13.41
C THR A 47 -11.02 11.27 12.52
N PRO A 48 -12.21 11.66 12.04
CA PRO A 48 -12.97 10.82 11.10
C PRO A 48 -12.15 10.47 9.87
N ALA A 49 -12.26 9.23 9.40
CA ALA A 49 -11.72 8.87 8.09
C ALA A 49 -12.51 9.58 6.98
N THR A 50 -11.87 9.70 5.82
CA THR A 50 -12.45 10.31 4.61
C THR A 50 -12.10 9.45 3.40
N THR A 51 -12.77 9.70 2.26
CA THR A 51 -12.44 9.05 0.99
C THR A 51 -11.00 9.30 0.53
N SER A 52 -10.35 10.35 1.02
CA SER A 52 -8.95 10.67 0.68
C SER A 52 -7.93 10.01 1.61
N THR A 53 -8.33 9.69 2.85
CA THR A 53 -7.42 9.20 3.90
C THR A 53 -7.52 7.70 4.14
N LEU A 54 -8.69 7.11 3.86
CA LEU A 54 -8.93 5.68 4.02
C LEU A 54 -8.15 4.79 3.04
N PRO A 55 -7.90 5.18 1.77
CA PRO A 55 -7.17 4.35 0.82
C PRO A 55 -5.79 3.88 1.31
N GLY A 56 -5.47 2.63 0.96
CA GLY A 56 -4.27 1.90 1.37
C GLY A 56 -4.58 0.56 2.03
N THR A 57 -3.52 -0.16 2.38
CA THR A 57 -3.59 -1.46 3.06
C THR A 57 -3.44 -1.28 4.58
N TRP A 58 -4.31 -1.93 5.31
CA TRP A 58 -4.43 -1.92 6.77
C TRP A 58 -4.26 -3.34 7.30
N ILE A 59 -3.53 -3.48 8.38
CA ILE A 59 -3.26 -4.77 9.04
C ILE A 59 -3.45 -4.64 10.55
N VAL A 60 -3.74 -5.76 11.20
CA VAL A 60 -3.67 -5.86 12.66
C VAL A 60 -2.22 -5.98 13.14
N ALA A 61 -1.97 -5.59 14.39
CA ALA A 61 -0.65 -5.67 15.02
C ALA A 61 -0.25 -7.11 15.36
N ASP A 62 -1.23 -7.95 15.65
CA ASP A 62 -1.00 -9.35 16.02
C ASP A 62 -0.58 -10.18 14.80
N THR A 63 0.19 -11.22 15.10
CA THR A 63 0.65 -12.23 14.14
C THR A 63 -0.07 -13.55 14.41
N TYR A 64 -0.45 -14.25 13.35
CA TYR A 64 -1.26 -15.46 13.42
C TYR A 64 -0.57 -16.63 12.70
N ASN A 65 -0.99 -17.86 12.97
CA ASN A 65 -0.52 -19.04 12.25
C ASN A 65 -1.32 -19.34 10.97
N SER A 66 -2.05 -18.35 10.44
CA SER A 66 -2.69 -18.41 9.13
C SER A 66 -1.67 -18.44 7.99
N PRO A 67 -2.07 -18.95 6.81
CA PRO A 67 -1.27 -18.82 5.59
C PRO A 67 -0.91 -17.37 5.23
N ASP A 68 -1.83 -16.43 5.44
CA ASP A 68 -1.65 -15.00 5.16
C ASP A 68 -1.86 -14.15 6.43
N GLN A 69 -1.24 -12.97 6.49
CA GLN A 69 -1.57 -11.94 7.49
C GLN A 69 -2.94 -11.34 7.15
N PRO A 70 -3.88 -11.25 8.12
CA PRO A 70 -5.14 -10.54 7.93
C PRO A 70 -4.94 -9.10 7.49
N PHE A 71 -5.69 -8.66 6.48
CA PHE A 71 -5.58 -7.30 5.95
C PHE A 71 -6.91 -6.78 5.36
N LEU A 72 -6.98 -5.45 5.17
CA LEU A 72 -7.95 -4.75 4.33
C LEU A 72 -7.20 -3.78 3.42
N THR A 73 -7.51 -3.76 2.14
CA THR A 73 -7.01 -2.77 1.18
C THR A 73 -8.19 -2.00 0.60
N PHE A 74 -8.17 -0.68 0.74
CA PHE A 74 -9.11 0.23 0.12
C PHE A 74 -8.46 0.94 -1.06
N GLU A 75 -9.07 0.85 -2.24
CA GLU A 75 -8.62 1.52 -3.45
C GLU A 75 -9.34 2.86 -3.64
N HIS A 76 -8.67 3.80 -4.29
CA HIS A 76 -9.23 5.12 -4.58
C HIS A 76 -10.46 5.09 -5.50
N ASP A 77 -10.65 4.01 -6.26
CA ASP A 77 -11.78 3.82 -7.17
C ASP A 77 -13.06 3.32 -6.46
N GLY A 78 -13.01 3.16 -5.14
CA GLY A 78 -14.14 2.68 -4.35
C GLY A 78 -14.23 1.16 -4.29
N THR A 79 -13.20 0.41 -4.71
CA THR A 79 -13.10 -1.03 -4.46
C THR A 79 -12.30 -1.34 -3.20
N TRP A 80 -12.58 -2.49 -2.57
CA TRP A 80 -11.77 -3.00 -1.47
C TRP A 80 -11.56 -4.51 -1.59
N THR A 81 -10.43 -4.97 -1.05
CA THR A 81 -10.11 -6.39 -0.87
C THR A 81 -9.68 -6.64 0.57
N GLY A 82 -9.83 -7.85 1.07
CA GLY A 82 -9.41 -8.20 2.41
C GLY A 82 -9.24 -9.69 2.59
N SER A 83 -8.57 -10.07 3.67
CA SER A 83 -8.45 -11.47 4.09
C SER A 83 -8.49 -11.56 5.60
N ASP A 84 -9.07 -12.65 6.09
CA ASP A 84 -8.97 -13.04 7.49
C ASP A 84 -7.73 -13.90 7.80
N GLY A 85 -6.87 -14.12 6.80
CA GLY A 85 -5.69 -14.95 6.86
C GLY A 85 -5.78 -16.25 6.05
N CYS A 86 -6.99 -16.72 5.72
CA CYS A 86 -7.20 -17.88 4.83
C CYS A 86 -8.38 -17.74 3.88
N ASN A 87 -9.30 -16.83 4.16
CA ASN A 87 -10.46 -16.51 3.33
C ASN A 87 -10.34 -15.07 2.83
N GLY A 88 -10.37 -14.90 1.51
CA GLY A 88 -10.42 -13.60 0.87
C GLY A 88 -11.85 -13.11 0.67
N ALA A 89 -12.04 -11.81 0.78
CA ALA A 89 -13.27 -11.12 0.40
C ALA A 89 -12.93 -9.84 -0.38
N GLU A 90 -13.89 -9.38 -1.19
CA GLU A 90 -13.77 -8.16 -1.96
C GLU A 90 -15.14 -7.50 -2.13
N GLY A 91 -15.15 -6.22 -2.45
CA GLY A 91 -16.38 -5.49 -2.72
C GLY A 91 -16.13 -4.02 -3.02
N THR A 92 -17.14 -3.20 -2.77
CA THR A 92 -17.08 -1.75 -2.96
C THR A 92 -17.23 -1.02 -1.63
N TRP A 93 -16.66 0.17 -1.53
CA TRP A 93 -16.81 1.06 -0.39
C TRP A 93 -17.13 2.48 -0.87
N SER A 94 -17.84 3.22 -0.03
CA SER A 94 -18.07 4.65 -0.20
C SER A 94 -18.22 5.32 1.16
N MET A 95 -18.01 6.62 1.22
CA MET A 95 -18.14 7.36 2.47
C MET A 95 -18.83 8.71 2.24
N THR A 96 -19.81 9.02 3.08
CA THR A 96 -20.51 10.30 3.03
C THR A 96 -19.67 11.41 3.66
N SER A 97 -20.02 12.67 3.43
CA SER A 97 -19.37 13.82 4.10
C SER A 97 -19.56 13.82 5.62
N ALA A 98 -20.53 13.07 6.15
CA ALA A 98 -20.74 12.88 7.58
C ALA A 98 -19.88 11.75 8.18
N GLY A 99 -19.06 11.06 7.36
CA GLY A 99 -18.18 9.96 7.81
C GLY A 99 -18.86 8.59 7.85
N VAL A 100 -20.12 8.47 7.39
CA VAL A 100 -20.79 7.17 7.26
C VAL A 100 -20.12 6.37 6.15
N LEU A 101 -19.55 5.22 6.52
CA LEU A 101 -18.95 4.22 5.65
C LEU A 101 -20.04 3.24 5.20
N THR A 102 -20.08 2.93 3.91
CA THR A 102 -20.97 1.91 3.35
C THR A 102 -20.16 0.98 2.49
N THR A 103 -20.29 -0.33 2.75
CA THR A 103 -19.56 -1.37 2.04
C THR A 103 -20.50 -2.40 1.43
N THR A 104 -20.04 -3.02 0.35
CA THR A 104 -20.60 -4.27 -0.17
C THR A 104 -19.55 -5.36 -0.02
N ALA A 105 -19.98 -6.62 -0.02
CA ALA A 105 -19.08 -7.76 -0.02
C ALA A 105 -19.58 -8.86 -0.97
N GLY A 106 -18.66 -9.42 -1.74
CA GLY A 106 -18.86 -10.65 -2.50
C GLY A 106 -18.84 -11.90 -1.61
N PRO A 107 -19.03 -13.08 -2.22
CA PRO A 107 -18.92 -14.35 -1.50
C PRO A 107 -17.48 -14.58 -1.01
N THR A 108 -17.35 -15.16 0.19
CA THR A 108 -16.08 -15.62 0.75
C THR A 108 -16.13 -17.11 1.08
N THR A 109 -14.96 -17.72 1.19
CA THR A 109 -14.83 -19.12 1.64
C THR A 109 -14.92 -19.17 3.17
N GLN A 110 -15.27 -20.33 3.74
CA GLN A 110 -15.33 -20.55 5.20
C GLN A 110 -14.31 -21.61 5.63
N ILE A 111 -13.05 -21.40 5.27
CA ILE A 111 -11.93 -22.20 5.79
C ILE A 111 -11.60 -21.69 7.19
N TYR A 112 -11.39 -22.60 8.14
CA TYR A 112 -10.94 -22.21 9.47
C TYR A 112 -9.43 -22.01 9.49
N CYS A 113 -8.97 -20.86 10.00
CA CYS A 113 -7.59 -20.60 10.36
C CYS A 113 -7.51 -19.74 11.63
N ASP A 114 -6.34 -19.79 12.28
CA ASP A 114 -5.93 -18.80 13.27
C ASP A 114 -5.70 -17.49 12.51
N GLY A 115 -6.50 -16.45 12.76
CA GLY A 115 -6.55 -15.23 11.95
C GLY A 115 -7.48 -14.17 12.55
N GLU A 116 -7.70 -13.06 11.84
CA GLU A 116 -8.55 -11.96 12.28
C GLU A 116 -9.65 -11.66 11.27
N GLN A 117 -10.90 -11.53 11.71
CA GLN A 117 -12.07 -11.46 10.83
C GLN A 117 -12.27 -10.06 10.18
N LEU A 118 -11.19 -9.45 9.67
CA LEU A 118 -11.19 -8.07 9.15
C LEU A 118 -12.26 -7.80 8.08
N PRO A 119 -12.51 -8.67 7.08
CA PRO A 119 -13.62 -8.47 6.16
C PRO A 119 -14.99 -8.37 6.84
N PHE A 120 -15.25 -9.15 7.89
CA PHE A 120 -16.52 -9.09 8.61
C PHE A 120 -16.63 -7.84 9.47
N TYR A 121 -15.56 -7.44 10.16
CA TYR A 121 -15.56 -6.15 10.86
C TYR A 121 -15.78 -4.96 9.92
N LEU A 122 -15.28 -5.03 8.69
CA LEU A 122 -15.56 -3.99 7.69
C LEU A 122 -17.02 -3.97 7.25
N ILE A 123 -17.64 -5.14 7.06
CA ILE A 123 -19.06 -5.25 6.69
C ILE A 123 -19.96 -4.71 7.81
N ASP A 124 -19.60 -4.94 9.07
CA ASP A 124 -20.38 -4.50 10.24
C ASP A 124 -20.08 -3.05 10.67
N SER A 125 -19.14 -2.37 10.01
CA SER A 125 -18.74 -1.00 10.36
C SER A 125 -19.68 0.06 9.78
N GLU A 126 -20.04 1.06 10.59
CA GLU A 126 -20.78 2.26 10.17
C GLU A 126 -19.84 3.43 9.86
N SER A 127 -18.67 3.47 10.50
CA SER A 127 -17.70 4.52 10.30
C SER A 127 -16.29 4.03 10.59
N ALA A 128 -15.31 4.86 10.27
CA ALA A 128 -13.93 4.62 10.65
C ALA A 128 -13.29 5.92 11.13
N ARG A 129 -12.39 5.81 12.12
CA ARG A 129 -11.76 6.96 12.75
C ARG A 129 -10.30 6.70 13.05
N PHE A 130 -9.52 7.76 13.02
CA PHE A 130 -8.10 7.74 13.31
C PHE A 130 -7.82 8.15 14.75
N ASP A 131 -6.97 7.37 15.41
CA ASP A 131 -6.20 7.75 16.59
C ASP A 131 -4.73 7.83 16.18
N GLY A 132 -4.24 9.04 15.90
CA GLY A 132 -2.97 9.23 15.22
C GLY A 132 -2.99 8.59 13.82
N THR A 133 -2.16 7.56 13.61
CA THR A 133 -2.07 6.81 12.34
C THR A 133 -2.88 5.52 12.31
N ASP A 134 -3.38 5.11 13.47
CA ASP A 134 -4.13 3.88 13.57
C ASP A 134 -5.60 4.14 13.23
N LEU A 135 -6.17 3.27 12.41
CA LEU A 135 -7.56 3.30 12.01
C LEU A 135 -8.34 2.34 12.90
N THR A 136 -9.43 2.83 13.49
CA THR A 136 -10.42 2.00 14.15
C THR A 136 -11.68 1.94 13.30
N LEU A 137 -12.13 0.73 12.99
CA LEU A 137 -13.46 0.50 12.43
C LEU A 137 -14.49 0.51 13.56
N VAL A 138 -15.58 1.25 13.37
CA VAL A 138 -16.59 1.48 14.40
C VAL A 138 -17.92 0.91 13.93
N GLY A 139 -18.55 0.10 14.77
CA GLY A 139 -19.81 -0.58 14.49
C GLY A 139 -21.02 0.35 14.57
N HIS A 140 -22.18 -0.18 14.16
CA HIS A 140 -23.46 0.54 14.19
C HIS A 140 -23.93 0.99 15.59
N ASP A 141 -23.41 0.36 16.64
CA ASP A 141 -23.69 0.71 18.03
C ASP A 141 -22.65 1.69 18.62
N GLY A 142 -21.70 2.16 17.81
CA GLY A 142 -20.59 3.00 18.23
C GLY A 142 -19.44 2.25 18.91
N SER A 143 -19.46 0.91 18.94
CA SER A 143 -18.35 0.12 19.48
C SER A 143 -17.15 0.13 18.55
N ASP A 144 -15.95 0.08 19.13
CA ASP A 144 -14.72 -0.15 18.38
C ASP A 144 -14.64 -1.63 18.01
N LEU A 145 -14.75 -1.97 16.72
CA LEU A 145 -14.73 -3.35 16.22
C LEU A 145 -13.31 -3.88 16.13
N VAL A 146 -12.43 -3.12 15.48
CA VAL A 146 -11.02 -3.50 15.31
C VAL A 146 -10.16 -2.27 15.11
N LYS A 147 -8.98 -2.29 15.72
CA LYS A 147 -7.92 -1.31 15.50
C LYS A 147 -6.89 -1.91 14.55
N VAL A 148 -6.69 -1.27 13.42
CA VAL A 148 -5.71 -1.62 12.39
C VAL A 148 -4.75 -0.46 12.19
N HIS A 149 -3.53 -0.76 11.79
CA HIS A 149 -2.56 0.27 11.44
C HIS A 149 -2.28 0.20 9.95
N LYS A 150 -1.93 1.34 9.36
CA LYS A 150 -1.55 1.37 7.95
C LYS A 150 -0.33 0.48 7.81
N ARG A 151 -0.40 -0.51 6.91
CA ARG A 151 0.74 -1.36 6.61
C ARG A 151 1.86 -0.42 6.17
N ALA A 152 2.89 -0.31 7.02
CA ALA A 152 4.00 0.56 6.72
C ALA A 152 4.62 0.09 5.41
N SER A 153 4.68 0.98 4.42
CA SER A 153 5.52 0.82 3.23
C SER A 153 6.99 1.01 3.61
N THR A 154 7.45 0.37 4.68
CA THR A 154 8.87 0.33 5.04
C THR A 154 9.69 -0.53 4.09
N GLU A 155 9.03 -1.27 3.19
CA GLU A 155 9.61 -1.55 1.88
C GLU A 155 9.46 -0.31 1.01
N LYS A 156 10.47 0.55 1.10
CA LYS A 156 10.80 1.54 0.09
C LYS A 156 10.67 0.87 -1.28
N ALA A 157 9.65 1.22 -2.06
CA ALA A 157 9.68 0.98 -3.49
C ALA A 157 10.99 1.60 -3.99
N VAL A 158 11.96 0.77 -4.39
CA VAL A 158 13.16 1.31 -5.04
C VAL A 158 12.70 1.85 -6.37
N ALA A 159 12.47 3.16 -6.32
CA ALA A 159 12.53 4.18 -7.34
C ALA A 159 12.12 3.78 -8.76
N ARG A 160 11.18 4.56 -9.27
CA ARG A 160 11.15 5.01 -10.66
C ARG A 160 12.59 5.21 -11.17
N GLY A 161 13.02 4.28 -12.00
CA GLY A 161 14.38 4.09 -12.46
C GLY A 161 14.36 2.94 -13.46
N THR A 162 13.82 3.23 -14.63
CA THR A 162 13.69 2.34 -15.77
C THR A 162 15.03 1.67 -16.12
N THR A 163 15.12 0.34 -15.90
CA THR A 163 15.88 -0.71 -16.64
C THR A 163 16.05 -2.01 -15.83
N VAL A 164 15.78 -2.02 -14.52
CA VAL A 164 16.20 -3.10 -13.61
C VAL A 164 15.26 -4.32 -13.54
N VAL A 165 14.01 -4.22 -14.03
CA VAL A 165 13.05 -5.35 -13.94
C VAL A 165 13.33 -6.46 -14.96
N VAL A 166 13.77 -6.10 -16.17
CA VAL A 166 13.95 -7.02 -17.30
C VAL A 166 15.17 -7.91 -17.07
N GLY A 167 14.99 -9.22 -17.24
CA GLY A 167 16.03 -10.20 -16.99
C GLY A 167 15.52 -11.47 -16.31
N LEU A 168 16.47 -12.29 -15.90
CA LEU A 168 16.27 -13.56 -15.24
C LEU A 168 16.37 -13.40 -13.72
N TRP A 169 15.32 -13.78 -13.02
CA TRP A 169 15.23 -13.82 -11.57
C TRP A 169 15.10 -15.27 -11.10
N THR A 170 15.85 -15.63 -10.07
CA THR A 170 15.89 -17.01 -9.57
C THR A 170 15.94 -17.09 -8.06
N ASN A 171 15.52 -18.22 -7.50
CA ASN A 171 15.81 -18.57 -6.12
C ASN A 171 16.03 -20.08 -6.02
N THR A 172 17.02 -20.49 -5.24
CA THR A 172 17.27 -21.88 -4.87
C THR A 172 16.89 -22.04 -3.40
N GLU A 173 15.77 -22.69 -3.12
CA GLU A 173 15.38 -22.95 -1.74
C GLU A 173 16.36 -23.94 -1.07
N PRO A 174 16.85 -23.67 0.16
CA PRO A 174 17.70 -24.60 0.88
C PRO A 174 17.04 -25.97 1.03
N GLY A 175 17.75 -27.03 0.65
CA GLY A 175 17.24 -28.40 0.69
C GLY A 175 16.39 -28.82 -0.52
N ARG A 176 16.26 -27.97 -1.55
CA ARG A 176 15.66 -28.33 -2.84
C ARG A 176 16.60 -27.98 -3.99
N GLU A 177 16.95 -28.98 -4.81
CA GLU A 177 17.80 -28.79 -6.00
C GLU A 177 17.09 -28.03 -7.16
N ARG A 178 15.87 -27.52 -6.95
CA ARG A 178 15.04 -26.97 -8.02
C ARG A 178 14.96 -25.45 -7.95
N LEU A 179 15.40 -24.83 -9.05
CA LEU A 179 15.45 -23.39 -9.26
C LEU A 179 14.06 -22.84 -9.57
N LEU A 180 13.58 -21.93 -8.74
CA LEU A 180 12.49 -21.02 -9.13
C LEU A 180 13.01 -20.09 -10.21
N ARG A 181 12.21 -19.84 -11.23
CA ARG A 181 12.60 -18.98 -12.36
C ARG A 181 11.50 -18.01 -12.70
N LEU A 182 11.86 -16.76 -12.92
CA LEU A 182 10.99 -15.73 -13.48
C LEU A 182 11.79 -14.92 -14.51
N THR A 183 11.39 -15.00 -15.76
CA THR A 183 11.98 -14.23 -16.85
C THR A 183 11.04 -13.07 -17.18
N MET A 184 11.50 -11.86 -16.93
CA MET A 184 10.79 -10.61 -17.21
C MET A 184 11.26 -10.09 -18.57
N ASN A 185 10.37 -10.05 -19.56
CA ASN A 185 10.68 -9.58 -20.92
C ASN A 185 10.40 -8.08 -21.07
N ASP A 186 11.11 -7.42 -21.97
CA ASP A 186 10.95 -5.99 -22.25
C ASP A 186 9.61 -5.65 -22.95
N ASP A 187 9.01 -6.63 -23.62
CA ASP A 187 7.67 -6.54 -24.24
C ASP A 187 6.50 -6.60 -23.24
N GLY A 188 6.79 -6.67 -21.94
CA GLY A 188 5.77 -6.76 -20.89
C GLY A 188 5.26 -8.17 -20.63
N THR A 189 5.84 -9.20 -21.24
CA THR A 189 5.52 -10.60 -20.94
C THR A 189 6.43 -11.17 -19.86
N VAL A 190 5.93 -12.21 -19.17
CA VAL A 190 6.68 -12.95 -18.14
C VAL A 190 6.55 -14.43 -18.40
N SER A 191 7.67 -15.14 -18.33
CA SER A 191 7.72 -16.61 -18.32
C SER A 191 8.28 -17.10 -17.00
N GLY A 192 7.56 -17.97 -16.29
CA GLY A 192 7.94 -18.41 -14.96
C GLY A 192 7.90 -19.92 -14.76
N ASN A 193 8.62 -20.39 -13.75
CA ASN A 193 8.59 -21.75 -13.22
C ASN A 193 8.65 -21.69 -11.69
N ASP A 194 7.63 -22.23 -11.02
CA ASP A 194 7.50 -22.24 -9.56
C ASP A 194 8.16 -23.47 -8.90
N GLY A 195 9.08 -24.15 -9.60
CA GLY A 195 9.70 -25.41 -9.19
C GLY A 195 8.89 -26.67 -9.56
N CYS A 196 7.63 -26.48 -9.96
CA CYS A 196 6.72 -27.55 -10.39
C CYS A 196 6.10 -27.24 -11.75
N ASN A 197 5.35 -26.15 -11.83
CA ASN A 197 4.55 -25.71 -12.95
C ASN A 197 5.26 -24.59 -13.70
N ASN A 198 5.11 -24.60 -15.03
CA ASN A 198 5.42 -23.43 -15.83
C ASN A 198 4.20 -22.51 -15.86
N PHE A 199 4.43 -21.21 -15.85
CA PHE A 199 3.37 -20.23 -16.02
C PHE A 199 3.81 -19.08 -16.93
N THR A 200 2.83 -18.38 -17.48
CA THR A 200 3.03 -17.13 -18.22
C THR A 200 2.10 -16.06 -17.66
N THR A 201 2.54 -14.81 -17.69
CA THR A 201 1.72 -13.64 -17.33
C THR A 201 2.24 -12.40 -18.06
N THR A 202 1.62 -11.25 -17.83
CA THR A 202 2.12 -9.93 -18.23
C THR A 202 2.60 -9.17 -17.01
N TRP A 203 3.46 -8.17 -17.21
CA TRP A 203 3.86 -7.24 -16.16
C TRP A 203 3.77 -5.79 -16.62
N ARG A 204 3.54 -4.90 -15.65
CA ARG A 204 3.60 -3.44 -15.83
C ARG A 204 4.04 -2.79 -14.53
N PHE A 205 4.50 -1.55 -14.60
CA PHE A 205 4.63 -0.73 -13.40
C PHE A 205 3.26 -0.24 -12.94
N ALA A 206 2.98 -0.36 -11.64
CA ALA A 206 1.89 0.31 -10.98
C ALA A 206 2.24 1.77 -10.66
N GLU A 207 1.25 2.58 -10.30
CA GLU A 207 1.43 4.01 -10.06
C GLU A 207 2.38 4.31 -8.88
N ASP A 208 2.35 3.42 -7.88
CA ASP A 208 3.19 3.43 -6.69
C ASP A 208 4.65 2.98 -6.95
N GLY A 209 4.96 2.55 -8.17
CA GLY A 209 6.29 2.09 -8.58
C GLY A 209 6.56 0.60 -8.38
N SER A 210 5.60 -0.17 -7.88
CA SER A 210 5.68 -1.64 -7.83
C SER A 210 5.52 -2.27 -9.22
N VAL A 211 5.93 -3.53 -9.35
CA VAL A 211 5.62 -4.37 -10.52
C VAL A 211 4.29 -5.06 -10.26
N SER A 212 3.34 -4.92 -11.17
CA SER A 212 2.05 -5.64 -11.14
C SER A 212 2.08 -6.75 -12.18
N PHE A 213 1.70 -7.95 -11.76
CA PHE A 213 1.51 -9.11 -12.63
C PHE A 213 0.04 -9.25 -13.02
N GLY A 214 -0.20 -9.60 -14.29
CA GLY A 214 -1.52 -9.97 -14.78
C GLY A 214 -1.94 -11.35 -14.27
N LYS A 215 -3.09 -11.84 -14.75
CA LYS A 215 -3.55 -13.20 -14.45
C LYS A 215 -2.55 -14.23 -14.99
N LEU A 216 -2.14 -15.17 -14.13
CA LEU A 216 -1.21 -16.24 -14.53
C LEU A 216 -1.95 -17.34 -15.31
N ALA A 217 -1.38 -17.73 -16.44
CA ALA A 217 -1.72 -18.95 -17.17
C ALA A 217 -0.73 -20.05 -16.78
N ILE A 218 -1.19 -21.03 -15.99
CA ILE A 218 -0.33 -22.03 -15.32
C ILE A 218 -0.57 -23.42 -15.93
N THR A 219 0.50 -24.16 -16.17
CA THR A 219 0.43 -25.59 -16.50
C THR A 219 0.16 -26.37 -15.23
N GLY A 220 -1.06 -26.87 -15.00
CA GLY A 220 -1.37 -27.61 -13.77
C GLY A 220 -0.85 -29.05 -13.77
N ARG A 221 0.24 -29.31 -13.04
CA ARG A 221 0.69 -30.68 -12.70
C ARG A 221 0.77 -30.84 -11.19
N THR A 222 0.34 -31.99 -10.69
CA THR A 222 0.48 -32.31 -9.28
C THR A 222 1.95 -32.60 -8.97
N CYS A 223 2.51 -31.92 -7.99
CA CYS A 223 3.84 -32.18 -7.48
C CYS A 223 3.78 -32.44 -5.98
N GLU A 224 4.38 -33.55 -5.56
CA GLU A 224 4.45 -33.93 -4.15
C GLU A 224 5.61 -33.21 -3.46
N GLY A 225 5.39 -32.72 -2.24
CA GLY A 225 6.43 -32.12 -1.40
C GLY A 225 6.90 -30.71 -1.80
N VAL A 226 6.15 -29.97 -2.62
CA VAL A 226 6.48 -28.60 -3.04
C VAL A 226 5.45 -27.57 -2.61
N VAL A 227 5.96 -26.38 -2.24
CA VAL A 227 5.15 -25.19 -2.00
C VAL A 227 5.29 -24.32 -3.24
N THR A 228 4.26 -24.32 -4.08
CA THR A 228 4.26 -23.59 -5.36
C THR A 228 3.87 -22.13 -5.14
N TRP A 229 4.62 -21.37 -4.35
CA TRP A 229 4.21 -20.02 -4.00
C TRP A 229 4.35 -19.03 -5.16
N LEU A 230 5.32 -19.21 -6.06
CA LEU A 230 5.57 -18.26 -7.14
C LEU A 230 4.40 -18.17 -8.15
N ASN A 231 3.56 -19.20 -8.24
CA ASN A 231 2.35 -19.18 -9.07
C ASN A 231 1.17 -18.39 -8.46
N LEU A 232 1.34 -17.85 -7.25
CA LEU A 232 0.41 -16.95 -6.59
C LEU A 232 0.82 -15.48 -6.73
N ALA A 233 1.90 -15.19 -7.48
CA ALA A 233 2.43 -13.86 -7.67
C ALA A 233 1.39 -12.91 -8.28
N SER A 234 1.23 -11.73 -7.67
CA SER A 234 0.34 -10.66 -8.14
C SER A 234 1.05 -9.31 -8.21
N SER A 235 1.97 -9.04 -7.29
CA SER A 235 2.84 -7.87 -7.37
C SER A 235 4.25 -8.20 -6.91
N ALA A 236 5.18 -7.29 -7.20
CA ALA A 236 6.52 -7.34 -6.66
C ALA A 236 7.08 -5.94 -6.41
N VAL A 237 7.97 -5.85 -5.42
CA VAL A 237 8.82 -4.68 -5.23
C VAL A 237 10.28 -5.09 -5.41
N LEU A 238 11.06 -4.14 -5.93
CA LEU A 238 12.49 -4.32 -6.13
C LEU A 238 13.25 -3.71 -4.95
N ASP A 239 14.23 -4.45 -4.45
CA ASP A 239 15.28 -3.99 -3.53
C ASP A 239 16.65 -4.42 -4.08
N GLY A 240 17.26 -3.56 -4.91
CA GLY A 240 18.52 -3.85 -5.58
C GLY A 240 18.43 -5.08 -6.49
N LYS A 241 19.20 -6.14 -6.17
CA LYS A 241 19.17 -7.43 -6.89
C LYS A 241 18.09 -8.38 -6.36
N THR A 242 17.23 -7.94 -5.45
CA THR A 242 16.18 -8.76 -4.84
C THR A 242 14.81 -8.30 -5.32
N MET A 243 13.99 -9.22 -5.80
CA MET A 243 12.58 -9.01 -6.10
C MET A 243 11.76 -9.68 -5.01
N VAL A 244 11.00 -8.90 -4.25
CA VAL A 244 10.08 -9.40 -3.23
C VAL A 244 8.73 -9.65 -3.90
N ILE A 245 8.35 -10.92 -4.03
CA ILE A 245 7.09 -11.35 -4.66
C ILE A 245 5.97 -11.36 -3.63
N ARG A 246 4.80 -10.84 -4.02
CA ARG A 246 3.63 -10.74 -3.18
C ARG A 246 2.41 -11.40 -3.81
N SER A 247 1.53 -11.94 -2.96
CA SER A 247 0.23 -12.46 -3.37
C SER A 247 -0.73 -11.34 -3.75
N MET A 248 -1.90 -11.69 -4.30
CA MET A 248 -2.97 -10.70 -4.57
C MET A 248 -3.51 -10.03 -3.30
N TYR A 249 -3.21 -10.62 -2.16
CA TYR A 249 -3.53 -10.15 -0.81
C TYR A 249 -2.39 -9.33 -0.19
N GLY A 250 -1.33 -9.08 -0.96
CA GLY A 250 -0.16 -8.31 -0.56
C GLY A 250 0.78 -8.99 0.43
N ALA A 251 0.53 -10.25 0.81
CA ALA A 251 1.45 -11.03 1.65
C ALA A 251 2.74 -11.32 0.88
N GLN A 252 3.89 -11.22 1.55
CA GLN A 252 5.17 -11.60 0.95
C GLN A 252 5.21 -13.13 0.81
N LEU A 253 5.29 -13.60 -0.42
CA LEU A 253 5.36 -15.03 -0.74
C LEU A 253 6.79 -15.54 -0.70
N GLY A 254 7.73 -14.72 -1.14
CA GLY A 254 9.14 -15.08 -1.23
C GLY A 254 9.93 -14.01 -1.96
N THR A 255 11.23 -14.27 -2.12
CA THR A 255 12.12 -13.39 -2.87
C THR A 255 12.76 -14.12 -4.03
N LEU A 256 13.11 -13.39 -5.08
CA LEU A 256 13.95 -13.86 -6.18
C LEU A 256 15.18 -12.95 -6.28
N THR A 257 16.32 -13.52 -6.64
CA THR A 257 17.56 -12.79 -6.89
C THR A 257 17.79 -12.64 -8.38
N TYR A 258 18.18 -11.45 -8.82
CA TYR A 258 18.58 -11.17 -10.19
C TYR A 258 19.82 -11.98 -10.55
N LEU A 259 19.73 -12.75 -11.63
CA LEU A 259 20.82 -13.60 -12.12
C LEU A 259 21.51 -13.01 -13.35
N GLU A 260 20.75 -12.64 -14.37
CA GLU A 260 21.30 -12.15 -15.64
C GLU A 260 20.32 -11.28 -16.44
N ALA A 261 20.86 -10.43 -17.32
CA ALA A 261 20.08 -9.68 -18.29
C ALA A 261 19.68 -10.56 -19.49
N LEU A 262 18.59 -10.22 -20.18
CA LEU A 262 18.22 -10.92 -21.41
C LEU A 262 19.28 -10.70 -22.51
N PRO A 263 19.56 -11.70 -23.37
CA PRO A 263 20.47 -11.54 -24.49
C PRO A 263 20.06 -10.36 -25.39
N GLY A 264 20.94 -9.38 -25.56
CA GLY A 264 20.65 -8.16 -26.33
C GLY A 264 20.14 -6.97 -25.49
N SER A 265 19.87 -7.17 -24.20
CA SER A 265 19.70 -6.06 -23.23
C SER A 265 21.07 -5.49 -22.88
N ALA A 266 21.20 -4.16 -22.85
CA ALA A 266 22.45 -3.51 -22.50
C ALA A 266 22.96 -3.96 -21.11
N THR A 267 24.26 -4.24 -21.04
CA THR A 267 25.10 -4.64 -19.89
C THR A 267 24.56 -4.31 -18.49
N ASP A 268 24.60 -5.31 -17.59
CA ASP A 268 24.28 -5.31 -16.14
C ASP A 268 23.59 -4.03 -15.62
N PRO A 269 22.25 -4.03 -15.48
CA PRO A 269 21.51 -2.84 -15.03
C PRO A 269 21.83 -2.44 -13.57
N LEU A 270 22.63 -3.24 -12.86
CA LEU A 270 23.00 -3.05 -11.45
C LEU A 270 24.50 -2.78 -11.25
N GLY A 271 25.17 -2.25 -12.29
CA GLY A 271 26.60 -1.94 -12.32
C GLY A 271 27.17 -1.49 -10.98
N GLU A 272 28.27 -2.15 -10.58
CA GLU A 272 28.99 -2.05 -9.31
C GLU A 272 28.85 -0.71 -8.58
N ALA A 273 28.10 -0.73 -7.48
CA ALA A 273 28.30 0.24 -6.42
C ALA A 273 29.68 0.00 -5.80
N GLY A 274 30.72 0.67 -6.32
CA GLY A 274 31.98 0.87 -5.60
C GLY A 274 33.24 0.46 -6.34
N ALA A 275 33.63 1.22 -7.36
CA ALA A 275 35.05 1.43 -7.66
C ALA A 275 35.23 2.81 -8.29
N THR A 276 35.69 3.79 -7.49
CA THR A 276 36.33 4.97 -8.05
C THR A 276 37.49 4.52 -8.94
N PRO A 277 37.53 4.88 -10.23
CA PRO A 277 38.69 4.55 -11.05
C PRO A 277 39.88 5.37 -10.55
N VAL A 278 40.89 4.68 -10.04
CA VAL A 278 42.24 5.24 -9.96
C VAL A 278 42.67 5.52 -11.41
N PRO A 279 43.07 6.74 -11.79
CA PRO A 279 43.62 6.96 -13.11
C PRO A 279 44.97 6.24 -13.21
N THR A 280 44.99 5.10 -13.87
CA THR A 280 46.22 4.41 -14.29
C THR A 280 46.91 5.28 -15.35
N ALA A 281 47.94 6.01 -14.94
CA ALA A 281 48.87 6.63 -15.85
C ALA A 281 49.59 5.54 -16.65
N THR A 282 49.47 5.59 -17.98
CA THR A 282 50.27 4.79 -18.91
C THR A 282 51.74 5.21 -18.83
N PRO A 283 52.73 4.30 -18.73
CA PRO A 283 54.12 4.68 -18.86
C PRO A 283 54.44 4.98 -20.33
N LEU A 284 55.07 6.13 -20.58
CA LEU A 284 55.62 6.51 -21.88
C LEU A 284 56.86 5.65 -22.21
N PRO A 285 57.05 5.12 -23.44
CA PRO A 285 58.33 4.51 -23.81
C PRO A 285 59.31 5.61 -24.21
N SER A 286 60.39 5.80 -23.45
CA SER A 286 61.51 6.68 -23.83
C SER A 286 62.71 5.84 -24.26
N ALA A 287 62.91 5.77 -25.58
CA ALA A 287 64.17 5.37 -26.18
C ALA A 287 65.16 6.55 -26.12
N LEU A 288 66.38 6.27 -25.65
CA LEU A 288 67.56 7.12 -25.82
C LEU A 288 67.96 7.18 -27.31
N PRO A 289 68.58 8.28 -27.78
CA PRO A 289 70.04 8.25 -27.81
C PRO A 289 70.75 9.56 -27.41
N THR A 290 72.01 9.33 -27.07
CA THR A 290 73.15 10.17 -26.70
C THR A 290 73.53 11.29 -27.69
N ALA A 291 73.84 12.49 -27.18
CA ALA A 291 75.01 13.35 -27.51
C ALA A 291 74.95 14.63 -26.66
N LEU A 292 75.79 14.77 -25.63
CA LEU A 292 77.05 15.54 -25.57
C LEU A 292 76.96 17.07 -25.78
N HIS A 293 77.49 17.76 -24.75
CA HIS A 293 78.26 19.02 -24.78
C HIS A 293 77.59 20.39 -24.50
N THR A 294 77.76 20.79 -23.22
CA THR A 294 78.37 22.05 -22.72
C THR A 294 77.57 23.36 -22.63
N ALA A 295 77.74 23.96 -21.44
CA ALA A 295 77.83 25.39 -21.12
C ALA A 295 76.57 26.13 -20.60
N LEU A 296 76.59 26.37 -19.27
CA LEU A 296 76.12 27.60 -18.59
C LEU A 296 76.84 28.86 -19.17
N PRO A 297 76.44 30.13 -18.89
CA PRO A 297 75.79 30.60 -17.65
C PRO A 297 74.80 31.79 -17.76
N SER A 298 74.32 32.20 -16.57
CA SER A 298 74.05 33.58 -16.11
C SER A 298 72.64 34.17 -16.25
N ALA A 299 71.99 34.32 -15.09
CA ALA A 299 71.04 35.38 -14.78
C ALA A 299 71.73 36.76 -14.83
N PRO A 300 70.99 37.90 -14.89
CA PRO A 300 70.61 38.52 -13.62
C PRO A 300 69.30 39.35 -13.59
N GLN A 301 68.73 39.40 -12.39
CA GLN A 301 68.20 40.57 -11.66
C GLN A 301 66.93 41.30 -12.13
N THR A 302 65.92 41.19 -11.26
CA THR A 302 64.84 42.15 -10.97
C THR A 302 65.40 43.53 -10.59
N PRO A 303 64.59 44.61 -10.71
CA PRO A 303 64.10 45.20 -9.46
C PRO A 303 62.64 45.68 -9.49
N ALA A 304 62.13 45.85 -8.26
CA ALA A 304 60.79 46.20 -7.83
C ALA A 304 60.46 47.71 -7.92
N ALA A 305 59.16 48.04 -7.82
CA ALA A 305 58.55 49.27 -7.27
C ALA A 305 57.09 49.38 -7.79
N THR A 306 56.01 49.77 -7.11
CA THR A 306 55.58 50.10 -5.72
C THR A 306 54.03 50.25 -5.81
N PRO A 307 53.23 50.22 -4.72
CA PRO A 307 51.77 50.08 -4.78
C PRO A 307 50.95 51.36 -4.48
N SER A 308 49.61 51.20 -4.53
CA SER A 308 48.52 51.98 -3.87
C SER A 308 47.99 53.28 -4.51
N PRO A 309 46.82 53.83 -4.12
CA PRO A 309 45.61 53.24 -3.46
C PRO A 309 44.24 53.81 -3.96
N SER A 310 43.16 53.46 -3.25
CA SER A 310 41.87 54.19 -3.07
C SER A 310 40.83 54.13 -4.19
N ALA A 311 39.51 54.18 -3.95
CA ALA A 311 38.65 54.16 -2.75
C ALA A 311 37.22 53.84 -3.24
N ALA A 312 36.45 53.05 -2.49
CA ALA A 312 35.22 53.45 -1.80
C ALA A 312 34.13 54.17 -2.63
N GLY A 313 32.99 53.48 -2.71
CA GLY A 313 31.66 53.95 -3.09
C GLY A 313 30.69 52.82 -2.84
#